data_AF-A0A836X059-F1
#
_entry.id   AF-A0A836X059-F1
#
_cell.length_a   1.000
_cell.length_b   1.000
_cell.length_c   1.000
_cell.angle_alpha   90.00
_cell.angle_beta   90.00
_cell.angle_gamma   90.00
#
_symmetry.space_group_name_H-M   'P 1'
#
loop_
_entity.id
_entity.type
_entity.pdbx_description
1 polymer ?
#
loop_
_entity_poly.entity_id
_entity_poly.type
_entity_poly.pdbx_seq_one_letter_code
_entity_poly.pdbx_strand_id
1 'polypeptide(L)'
;MWIKSAFRDYYKPKLRRSLKHQPSQSEMDYRFEEIYNQTNSILLVGVNEGVGIQFYEIARFTKEQVDDFRACPEDYLFKRFGGGWFKLNFYEGATFIVCVNFKPKGEPKWQHLVTKKSDGPIPS
;
A
#
# COMPACT_ATOMS: atom_id res chain seq x y z
N MET A 1 11.34 -7.86 6.83
CA MET A 1 10.19 -6.91 6.83
C MET A 1 9.40 -7.08 5.54
N TRP A 2 8.08 -7.31 5.59
CA TRP A 2 7.27 -7.69 4.42
C TRP A 2 7.24 -6.64 3.30
N ILE A 3 7.26 -5.37 3.66
CA ILE A 3 7.12 -4.25 2.71
C ILE A 3 8.29 -4.18 1.72
N LYS A 4 9.50 -4.52 2.17
CA LYS A 4 10.70 -4.59 1.33
C LYS A 4 10.59 -5.67 0.27
N SER A 5 10.05 -6.83 0.64
CA SER A 5 9.75 -7.91 -0.30
C SER A 5 8.68 -7.48 -1.30
N ALA A 6 7.64 -6.77 -0.85
CA ALA A 6 6.58 -6.28 -1.73
C ALA A 6 7.08 -5.28 -2.79
N PHE A 7 8.05 -4.42 -2.45
CA PHE A 7 8.58 -3.41 -3.38
C PHE A 7 9.60 -3.98 -4.36
N ARG A 8 10.13 -5.19 -4.10
CA ARG A 8 11.29 -5.73 -4.81
C ARG A 8 11.11 -5.78 -6.32
N ASP A 9 9.93 -6.19 -6.79
CA ASP A 9 9.64 -6.36 -8.22
C ASP A 9 9.55 -5.02 -8.95
N TYR A 10 9.22 -3.94 -8.23
CA TYR A 10 9.21 -2.59 -8.78
C TYR A 10 10.62 -2.06 -9.08
N TYR A 11 11.55 -2.19 -8.12
CA TYR A 11 12.85 -1.54 -8.23
C TYR A 11 13.98 -2.44 -8.74
N LYS A 12 14.00 -3.73 -8.41
CA LYS A 12 15.12 -4.64 -8.74
C LYS A 12 15.39 -4.73 -10.26
N PRO A 13 14.37 -4.83 -11.14
CA PRO A 13 14.61 -4.86 -12.58
C PRO A 13 15.17 -3.55 -13.15
N LYS A 14 14.77 -2.40 -12.58
CA LYS A 14 15.30 -1.07 -12.96
C LYS A 14 16.75 -0.92 -12.49
N LEU A 15 17.02 -1.31 -11.25
CA LEU A 15 18.35 -1.25 -10.64
C LEU A 15 19.36 -2.15 -11.39
N ARG A 16 18.99 -3.40 -11.71
CA ARG A 16 19.82 -4.31 -12.52
C ARG A 16 20.17 -3.72 -13.89
N ARG A 17 19.22 -3.05 -14.55
CA ARG A 17 19.45 -2.38 -15.85
C ARG A 17 20.42 -1.21 -15.72
N SER A 18 20.26 -0.40 -14.67
CA SER A 18 21.13 0.75 -14.40
C SER A 18 22.57 0.33 -14.08
N LEU A 19 22.72 -0.65 -13.20
CA LEU A 19 24.02 -1.12 -12.72
C LEU A 19 24.75 -2.04 -13.71
N LYS A 20 24.04 -2.64 -14.68
CA LYS A 20 24.56 -3.63 -15.63
C LYS A 20 25.15 -4.89 -14.98
N HIS A 21 24.79 -5.17 -13.74
CA HIS A 21 25.10 -6.42 -13.04
C HIS A 21 23.94 -6.83 -12.13
N GLN A 22 24.04 -8.03 -11.55
CA GLN A 22 23.12 -8.48 -10.51
C GLN A 22 23.30 -7.59 -9.27
N PRO A 23 22.27 -6.85 -8.81
CA PRO A 23 22.42 -5.99 -7.64
C PRO A 23 22.70 -6.80 -6.37
N SER A 24 23.66 -6.32 -5.59
CA SER A 24 23.97 -6.81 -4.25
C SER A 24 22.83 -6.49 -3.27
N GLN A 25 22.86 -7.10 -2.08
CA GLN A 25 21.85 -6.84 -1.06
C GLN A 25 21.90 -5.38 -0.57
N SER A 26 23.08 -4.80 -0.37
CA SER A 26 23.23 -3.42 0.06
C SER A 26 22.68 -2.41 -0.96
N GLU A 27 22.88 -2.64 -2.26
CA GLU A 27 22.31 -1.77 -3.31
C GLU A 27 20.79 -1.89 -3.38
N MET A 28 20.25 -3.10 -3.20
CA MET A 28 18.80 -3.29 -3.12
C MET A 28 18.21 -2.62 -1.87
N ASP A 29 18.95 -2.60 -0.77
CA ASP A 29 18.54 -1.99 0.49
C ASP A 29 18.52 -0.48 0.39
N TYR A 30 19.61 0.10 -0.13
CA TYR A 30 19.70 1.52 -0.41
C TYR A 30 18.58 1.98 -1.35
N ARG A 31 18.35 1.27 -2.45
CA ARG A 31 17.28 1.62 -3.41
C ARG A 31 15.89 1.51 -2.80
N PHE A 32 15.67 0.53 -1.92
CA PHE A 32 14.41 0.42 -1.20
C PHE A 32 14.19 1.63 -0.29
N GLU A 33 15.17 2.03 0.52
CA GLU A 33 15.04 3.18 1.44
C GLU A 33 14.80 4.49 0.68
N GLU A 34 15.48 4.71 -0.46
CA GLU A 34 15.23 5.88 -1.32
C GLU A 34 13.77 5.99 -1.76
N ILE A 35 13.22 4.89 -2.29
CA ILE A 35 11.82 4.84 -2.73
C ILE A 35 10.89 4.99 -1.54
N TYR A 36 11.14 4.21 -0.48
CA TYR A 36 10.29 4.13 0.70
C TYR A 36 10.12 5.47 1.41
N ASN A 37 11.18 6.29 1.47
CA ASN A 37 11.13 7.63 2.06
C ASN A 37 10.31 8.64 1.25
N GLN A 38 9.98 8.33 -0.01
CA GLN A 38 9.20 9.19 -0.89
C GLN A 38 7.81 8.60 -1.20
N THR A 39 7.44 7.48 -0.56
CA THR A 39 6.17 6.84 -0.89
C THR A 39 4.97 7.52 -0.26
N ASN A 40 3.93 7.65 -1.08
CA ASN A 40 2.57 7.93 -0.64
C ASN A 40 1.74 6.64 -0.72
N SER A 41 0.69 6.50 0.09
CA SER A 41 -0.15 5.30 0.07
C SER A 41 -1.63 5.60 0.20
N ILE A 42 -2.45 4.81 -0.50
CA ILE A 42 -3.90 4.90 -0.47
C ILE A 42 -4.46 3.58 0.04
N LEU A 43 -5.28 3.65 1.09
CA LEU A 43 -6.02 2.52 1.62
C LEU A 43 -7.40 2.48 0.97
N LEU A 44 -7.69 1.34 0.33
CA LEU A 44 -8.98 1.03 -0.26
C LEU A 44 -9.66 -0.09 0.53
N VAL A 45 -10.99 -0.10 0.55
CA VAL A 45 -11.80 -1.21 1.05
C VAL A 45 -12.68 -1.79 -0.05
N GLY A 46 -12.76 -3.12 -0.11
CA GLY A 46 -13.59 -3.88 -1.03
C GLY A 46 -15.01 -4.02 -0.50
N VAL A 47 -15.99 -3.63 -1.29
CA VAL A 47 -17.42 -3.76 -1.03
C VAL A 47 -18.02 -4.67 -2.10
N ASN A 48 -18.79 -5.68 -1.69
CA ASN A 48 -19.53 -6.53 -2.63
C ASN A 48 -20.69 -5.72 -3.23
N GLU A 49 -20.68 -5.53 -4.54
CA GLU A 49 -21.74 -4.86 -5.29
C GLU A 49 -22.25 -5.79 -6.39
N GLY A 50 -23.43 -6.37 -6.16
CA GLY A 50 -23.99 -7.41 -7.02
C GLY A 50 -23.08 -8.62 -7.10
N VAL A 51 -22.56 -8.90 -8.30
CA VAL A 51 -21.65 -10.04 -8.57
C VAL A 51 -20.16 -9.68 -8.47
N GLY A 52 -19.84 -8.41 -8.25
CA GLY A 52 -18.47 -7.91 -8.26
C GLY A 52 -18.03 -7.33 -6.91
N ILE A 53 -16.73 -7.03 -6.82
CA ILE A 53 -16.16 -6.29 -5.69
C ILE A 53 -15.67 -4.95 -6.22
N GLN A 54 -16.20 -3.87 -5.65
CA GLN A 54 -15.73 -2.53 -5.90
C GLN A 54 -14.80 -2.08 -4.78
N PHE A 55 -13.69 -1.42 -5.13
CA PHE A 55 -12.78 -0.85 -4.15
C PHE A 55 -13.00 0.66 -4.01
N TYR A 56 -13.20 1.10 -2.77
CA TYR A 56 -13.41 2.50 -2.40
C TYR A 56 -12.26 3.01 -1.56
N GLU A 57 -11.75 4.20 -1.90
CA GLU A 57 -10.77 4.90 -1.06
C GLU A 57 -11.42 5.30 0.26
N ILE A 58 -10.75 4.97 1.37
CA ILE A 58 -11.22 5.31 2.73
C ILE A 58 -10.17 6.05 3.56
N ALA A 59 -8.90 6.04 3.12
CA ALA A 59 -7.83 6.80 3.75
C ALA A 59 -6.63 6.97 2.82
N ARG A 60 -5.86 8.03 3.06
CA ARG A 60 -4.50 8.22 2.55
C ARG A 60 -3.54 8.17 3.73
N PHE A 61 -2.42 7.48 3.59
CA PHE A 61 -1.42 7.36 4.65
C PHE A 61 -0.21 8.25 4.37
N THR A 62 0.22 8.99 5.40
CA THR A 62 1.55 9.63 5.43
C THR A 62 2.64 8.59 5.64
N LYS A 63 3.90 8.98 5.47
CA LYS A 63 5.05 8.10 5.72
C LYS A 63 5.07 7.55 7.15
N GLU A 64 4.79 8.39 8.14
CA GLU A 64 4.76 8.01 9.56
C GLU A 64 3.64 6.99 9.82
N GLN A 65 2.47 7.19 9.21
CA GLN A 65 1.36 6.24 9.31
C GLN A 65 1.68 4.90 8.66
N VAL A 66 2.46 4.89 7.56
CA VAL A 66 2.97 3.65 6.97
C VAL A 66 4.00 2.98 7.89
N ASP A 67 4.87 3.75 8.57
CA ASP A 67 5.86 3.22 9.52
C ASP A 67 5.20 2.51 10.71
N ASP A 68 4.11 3.07 11.24
CA ASP A 68 3.29 2.42 12.28
C ASP A 68 2.58 1.18 11.72
N PHE A 69 1.97 1.33 10.55
CA PHE A 69 1.23 0.26 9.89
C PHE A 69 2.09 -0.98 9.61
N ARG A 70 3.33 -0.79 9.12
CA ARG A 70 4.17 -1.91 8.67
C ARG A 70 4.59 -2.87 9.79
N ALA A 71 4.55 -2.44 11.06
CA ALA A 71 4.88 -3.28 12.21
C ALA A 71 3.83 -4.37 12.45
N CYS A 72 2.55 -3.97 12.49
CA CYS A 72 1.41 -4.87 12.72
C CYS A 72 0.21 -4.49 11.83
N PRO A 73 0.24 -4.80 10.51
CA PRO A 73 -0.76 -4.32 9.56
C PRO A 73 -2.22 -4.69 9.91
N GLU A 74 -2.47 -5.96 10.25
CA GLU A 74 -3.83 -6.43 10.52
C GLU A 74 -4.41 -5.82 11.80
N ASP A 75 -3.62 -5.74 12.88
CA ASP A 75 -4.02 -5.11 14.13
C ASP A 75 -4.29 -3.61 13.95
N TYR A 76 -3.43 -2.92 13.18
CA TYR A 76 -3.61 -1.51 12.87
C TYR A 76 -4.94 -1.28 12.13
N LEU A 77 -5.20 -2.10 11.09
CA LEU A 77 -6.45 -2.03 10.33
C LEU A 77 -7.66 -2.34 11.20
N PHE A 78 -7.61 -3.41 11.99
CA PHE A 78 -8.73 -3.81 12.84
C PHE A 78 -9.06 -2.74 13.90
N LYS A 79 -8.05 -2.16 14.55
CA LYS A 79 -8.25 -1.12 15.57
C LYS A 79 -8.92 0.11 14.97
N ARG A 80 -8.47 0.58 13.80
CA ARG A 80 -8.95 1.82 13.17
C ARG A 80 -10.20 1.65 12.30
N PHE A 81 -10.25 0.58 11.51
CA PHE A 81 -11.27 0.36 10.48
C PHE A 81 -12.13 -0.89 10.72
N GLY A 82 -11.77 -1.76 11.67
CA GLY A 82 -12.48 -3.02 11.91
C GLY A 82 -12.14 -4.10 10.90
N GLY A 83 -12.99 -5.12 10.78
CA GLY A 83 -12.84 -6.17 9.78
C GLY A 83 -13.20 -5.70 8.37
N GLY A 84 -12.62 -6.32 7.35
CA GLY A 84 -12.89 -5.96 5.95
C GLY A 84 -11.85 -6.49 4.97
N TRP A 85 -12.09 -6.27 3.67
CA TRP A 85 -11.11 -6.57 2.63
C TRP A 85 -10.41 -5.28 2.22
N PHE A 86 -9.19 -5.08 2.70
CA PHE A 86 -8.42 -3.89 2.40
C PHE A 86 -7.36 -4.12 1.33
N LYS A 87 -7.07 -3.07 0.57
CA LYS A 87 -5.91 -2.94 -0.32
C LYS A 87 -5.13 -1.70 0.06
N LEU A 88 -3.84 -1.83 0.30
CA LEU A 88 -2.94 -0.70 0.43
C LEU A 88 -2.12 -0.57 -0.85
N ASN A 89 -2.35 0.50 -1.59
CA ASN A 89 -1.59 0.83 -2.79
C ASN A 89 -0.46 1.78 -2.42
N PHE A 90 0.76 1.46 -2.86
CA PHE A 90 1.95 2.30 -2.70
C PHE A 90 2.31 2.98 -4.01
N TYR A 91 2.75 4.24 -3.92
CA TYR A 91 3.14 5.07 -5.05
C TYR A 91 4.47 5.78 -4.81
N GLU A 92 5.28 5.99 -5.85
CA GLU A 92 6.44 6.89 -5.91
C GLU A 92 6.01 8.10 -6.77
N GLY A 93 5.68 9.23 -6.13
CA GLY A 93 4.90 10.29 -6.79
C GLY A 93 3.59 9.75 -7.38
N ALA A 94 3.35 9.99 -8.67
CA ALA A 94 2.18 9.44 -9.38
C ALA A 94 2.36 7.97 -9.86
N THR A 95 3.54 7.37 -9.69
CA THR A 95 3.84 6.04 -10.22
C THR A 95 3.44 4.94 -9.24
N PHE A 96 2.57 4.02 -9.67
CA PHE A 96 2.22 2.85 -8.87
C PHE A 96 3.41 1.90 -8.66
N ILE A 97 3.63 1.49 -7.41
CA ILE A 97 4.69 0.55 -7.00
C ILE A 97 4.11 -0.86 -6.84
N VAL A 98 3.20 -1.03 -5.87
CA VAL A 98 2.65 -2.33 -5.48
C VAL A 98 1.33 -2.16 -4.73
N CYS A 99 0.48 -3.18 -4.78
CA CYS A 99 -0.74 -3.30 -3.99
C CYS A 99 -0.61 -4.51 -3.06
N VAL A 100 -0.90 -4.32 -1.77
CA VAL A 100 -0.89 -5.39 -0.77
C VAL A 100 -2.29 -5.53 -0.16
N ASN A 101 -2.78 -6.77 -0.08
CA ASN A 101 -4.13 -7.07 0.42
C ASN A 101 -4.09 -7.50 1.87
N PHE A 102 -5.09 -7.08 2.66
CA PHE A 102 -5.27 -7.47 4.06
C PHE A 102 -6.73 -7.83 4.30
N LYS A 103 -6.99 -8.83 5.14
CA LYS A 103 -8.35 -9.30 5.46
C LYS A 103 -8.55 -9.55 6.96
N PRO A 104 -8.37 -8.52 7.83
CA PRO A 104 -8.65 -8.66 9.25
C PRO A 104 -10.11 -9.09 9.45
N LYS A 105 -10.33 -10.04 10.36
CA LYS A 105 -11.65 -10.58 10.69
C LYS A 105 -12.36 -9.70 11.73
N GLY A 106 -13.69 -9.69 11.71
CA GLY A 106 -14.54 -9.04 12.72
C GLY A 106 -15.43 -7.94 12.14
N GLU A 107 -16.09 -7.18 13.02
CA GLU A 107 -17.07 -6.18 12.62
C GLU A 107 -16.44 -4.99 11.88
N PRO A 108 -17.04 -4.52 10.77
CA PRO A 108 -16.54 -3.37 10.04
C PRO A 108 -16.82 -2.07 10.78
N LYS A 109 -15.87 -1.12 10.75
CA LYS A 109 -16.03 0.26 11.24
C LYS A 109 -15.91 1.29 10.12
N TRP A 110 -15.45 0.90 8.94
CA TRP A 110 -15.17 1.77 7.79
C TRP A 110 -16.40 2.17 6.96
N GLN A 111 -17.57 1.58 7.21
CA GLN A 111 -18.75 1.74 6.34
C GLN A 111 -19.14 3.20 6.12
N HIS A 112 -19.05 4.03 7.16
CA HIS A 112 -19.35 5.46 7.09
C HIS A 112 -18.33 6.29 6.29
N LEU A 113 -17.14 5.72 6.00
CA LEU A 113 -16.09 6.36 5.21
C LEU A 113 -16.26 6.13 3.71
N VAL A 114 -17.09 5.17 3.30
CA VAL A 114 -17.35 4.89 1.89
C VAL A 114 -18.25 5.97 1.32
N THR A 115 -17.62 7.00 0.74
CA THR A 115 -18.32 7.98 -0.09
C THR A 115 -18.47 7.45 -1.51
N LYS A 116 -19.42 8.00 -2.30
CA LYS A 116 -19.43 7.78 -3.76
C LYS A 116 -18.03 8.05 -4.33
N LYS A 117 -17.60 7.24 -5.30
CA LYS A 117 -16.23 7.20 -5.86
C LYS A 117 -15.57 8.58 -5.86
N SER A 118 -14.44 8.69 -5.19
CA SER A 118 -13.55 9.84 -5.33
C SER A 118 -12.99 9.85 -6.76
N ASP A 119 -13.39 10.84 -7.56
CA ASP A 119 -12.74 11.18 -8.83
C ASP A 119 -11.46 12.02 -8.61
N GLY A 120 -10.98 12.09 -7.37
CA GLY A 120 -9.82 12.90 -7.00
C GLY A 120 -8.53 12.36 -7.63
N PRO A 121 -7.58 13.23 -7.99
CA PRO A 121 -6.31 12.79 -8.57
C PRO A 121 -5.52 11.91 -7.60
N ILE A 122 -4.66 11.05 -8.17
CA ILE A 122 -3.64 10.32 -7.42
C ILE A 122 -2.84 11.37 -6.61
N PRO A 123 -2.65 11.18 -5.29
CA PRO A 123 -1.85 12.10 -4.48
C PRO A 123 -0.46 12.23 -5.10
N SER A 124 -0.04 13.48 -5.32
CA SER A 124 1.30 13.83 -5.82
C SER A 124 2.36 13.53 -4.79
#